data_AF-A0A6C0HGG0-F1
#
_entry.id   AF-A0A6C0HGG0-F1
#
_cell.length_a   1.000
_cell.length_b   1.000
_cell.length_c   1.000
_cell.angle_alpha   90.00
_cell.angle_beta   90.00
_cell.angle_gamma   90.00
#
_symmetry.space_group_name_H-M   'P 1'
#
loop_
_entity.id
_entity.type
_entity.pdbx_description
1 polymer ?
#
loop_
_entity_poly.entity_id
_entity_poly.type
_entity_poly.pdbx_seq_one_letter_code
_entity_poly.pdbx_strand_id
1 'polypeptide(L)'
;MDNLRRLASEYSRVQTLIEQKNREVQNEREIRKGLETQIVDLMKTPEFATVRNFQHQGATFKVDPPGSWKGSWYLSKADLRTDIVSYWNSTQELDPTDCFNFIVRASDQRSRVTDWRISWTHRD
;
A
#
# COMPACT_ATOMS: atom_id res chain seq x y z
N MET A 1 -20.81 -5.26 45.50
CA MET A 1 -19.66 -4.36 45.24
C MET A 1 -18.39 -5.13 44.86
N ASP A 2 -18.11 -6.28 45.48
CA ASP A 2 -16.87 -7.03 45.21
C ASP A 2 -16.78 -7.61 43.80
N ASN A 3 -17.90 -8.09 43.23
CA ASN A 3 -17.92 -8.55 41.84
C ASN A 3 -17.58 -7.45 40.83
N LEU A 4 -18.04 -6.22 41.06
CA LEU A 4 -17.73 -5.09 40.19
C LEU A 4 -16.25 -4.70 40.29
N ARG A 5 -15.69 -4.70 41.50
CA ARG A 5 -14.25 -4.45 41.72
C ARG A 5 -13.38 -5.51 41.04
N ARG A 6 -13.77 -6.79 41.13
CA ARG A 6 -13.07 -7.89 40.44
C ARG A 6 -13.08 -7.69 38.93
N LEU A 7 -14.25 -7.42 38.35
CA LEU A 7 -14.37 -7.17 36.90
C LEU A 7 -13.57 -5.93 36.46
N ALA A 8 -13.57 -4.86 37.26
CA ALA A 8 -12.77 -3.67 36.97
C ALA A 8 -11.27 -3.97 36.98
N SER A 9 -10.78 -4.77 37.93
CA SER A 9 -9.39 -5.20 37.97
C SER A 9 -9.00 -6.11 36.80
N GLU A 10 -9.86 -7.07 36.45
CA GLU A 10 -9.65 -7.95 35.29
C GLU A 10 -9.63 -7.13 33.98
N TYR A 11 -10.57 -6.19 33.82
CA TYR A 11 -10.63 -5.27 32.68
C TYR A 11 -9.35 -4.44 32.55
N SER A 12 -8.90 -3.80 33.64
CA SER A 12 -7.68 -2.99 33.66
C SER A 12 -6.44 -3.80 33.29
N ARG A 13 -6.35 -5.04 33.79
CA ARG A 13 -5.28 -5.99 33.43
C ARG A 13 -5.29 -6.30 31.94
N VAL A 14 -6.46 -6.61 31.37
CA VAL A 14 -6.59 -6.90 29.93
C VAL A 14 -6.24 -5.67 29.09
N GLN A 15 -6.71 -4.48 29.48
CA GLN A 15 -6.38 -3.22 28.81
C GLN A 15 -4.86 -2.97 28.77
N THR A 16 -4.17 -3.18 29.89
CA THR A 16 -2.71 -3.05 29.98
C THR A 16 -1.99 -4.03 29.04
N LEU A 17 -2.47 -5.28 28.95
CA LEU A 17 -1.92 -6.28 28.04
C LEU A 17 -2.14 -5.91 26.57
N ILE A 18 -3.30 -5.35 26.23
CA ILE A 18 -3.59 -4.85 24.88
C ILE A 18 -2.61 -3.73 24.52
N GLU A 19 -2.39 -2.77 25.42
CA GLU A 19 -1.46 -1.66 25.19
C GLU A 19 -0.01 -2.13 25.05
N GLN A 20 0.40 -3.13 25.84
CA GLN A 20 1.70 -3.75 25.68
C GLN A 20 1.84 -4.44 24.32
N LYS A 21 0.87 -5.27 23.93
CA LYS A 21 0.90 -5.99 22.65
C LYS A 21 0.87 -5.05 21.46
N ASN A 22 0.13 -3.96 21.54
CA ASN A 22 0.12 -2.94 20.49
C ASN A 22 1.48 -2.26 20.34
N ARG A 23 2.20 -2.01 21.44
CA ARG A 23 3.58 -1.49 21.39
C ARG A 23 4.54 -2.49 20.76
N GLU A 24 4.44 -3.77 21.13
CA GLU A 24 5.23 -4.84 20.52
C GLU A 24 4.97 -4.93 19.01
N VAL A 25 3.71 -4.95 18.58
CA VAL A 25 3.34 -4.95 17.16
C VAL A 25 3.88 -3.72 16.43
N GLN A 26 3.85 -2.55 17.05
CA GLN A 26 4.38 -1.34 16.42
C GLN A 26 5.91 -1.41 16.26
N ASN A 27 6.63 -1.92 17.25
CA ASN A 27 8.08 -2.14 17.14
C ASN A 27 8.41 -3.11 16.00
N GLU A 28 7.70 -4.23 15.91
CA GLU A 28 7.87 -5.20 14.82
C GLU A 28 7.56 -4.59 13.45
N ARG A 29 6.58 -3.67 13.35
CA ARG A 29 6.31 -2.93 12.11
C ARG A 29 7.47 -2.03 11.69
N GLU A 30 8.11 -1.35 12.64
CA GLU A 30 9.29 -0.52 12.34
C GLU A 30 10.48 -1.39 11.91
N ILE A 31 10.73 -2.51 12.61
CA ILE A 31 11.77 -3.48 12.21
C ILE A 31 11.50 -3.97 10.79
N ARG A 32 10.26 -4.40 10.50
CA ARG A 32 9.86 -4.84 9.15
C ARG A 32 10.12 -3.77 8.10
N LYS A 33 9.76 -2.51 8.37
CA LYS A 33 10.00 -1.38 7.45
C LYS A 33 11.50 -1.16 7.19
N GLY A 34 12.34 -1.31 8.22
CA GLY A 34 13.79 -1.24 8.08
C GLY A 34 14.36 -2.38 7.22
N LEU A 35 13.82 -3.60 7.35
CA LEU A 35 14.20 -4.74 6.51
C LEU A 35 13.71 -4.57 5.06
N GLU A 36 12.48 -4.10 4.86
CA GLU A 36 11.94 -3.80 3.53
C GLU A 36 12.83 -2.80 2.77
N THR A 37 13.32 -1.77 3.46
CA THR A 37 14.26 -0.79 2.89
C THR A 37 15.56 -1.46 2.45
N GLN A 38 16.15 -2.30 3.30
CA GLN A 38 17.38 -3.03 2.97
C GLN A 38 17.19 -3.99 1.78
N ILE A 39 16.05 -4.69 1.71
CA ILE A 39 15.71 -5.55 0.57
C ILE A 39 15.63 -4.70 -0.70
N VAL A 40 14.93 -3.57 -0.68
CA VAL A 40 14.82 -2.68 -1.84
C VAL A 40 16.20 -2.19 -2.29
N ASP A 41 17.07 -1.79 -1.37
CA ASP A 41 18.41 -1.32 -1.70
C ASP A 41 19.27 -2.42 -2.32
N LEU A 42 19.16 -3.66 -1.83
CA LEU A 42 19.79 -4.82 -2.44
C LEU A 42 19.25 -5.09 -3.85
N MET A 43 17.93 -4.98 -4.05
CA MET A 43 17.28 -5.24 -5.33
C MET A 43 17.60 -4.19 -6.40
N LYS A 44 18.12 -3.01 -6.01
CA LYS A 44 18.65 -2.00 -6.94
C LYS A 44 20.00 -2.38 -7.51
N THR A 45 20.74 -3.32 -6.92
CA THR A 45 22.05 -3.71 -7.46
C THR A 45 21.89 -4.46 -8.79
N PRO A 46 22.86 -4.36 -9.70
CA PRO A 46 22.78 -5.01 -11.01
C PRO A 46 22.62 -6.54 -10.93
N GLU A 47 23.16 -7.15 -9.87
CA GLU A 47 23.12 -8.58 -9.62
C GLU A 47 21.69 -9.11 -9.44
N PHE A 48 20.79 -8.29 -8.87
CA PHE A 48 19.39 -8.66 -8.61
C PHE A 48 18.40 -7.99 -9.56
N ALA A 49 18.88 -7.31 -10.61
CA ALA A 49 18.03 -6.53 -11.52
C ALA A 49 16.92 -7.35 -12.19
N THR A 50 17.14 -8.65 -12.40
CA THR A 50 16.17 -9.58 -13.01
C THR A 50 15.32 -10.33 -12.00
N VAL A 51 15.70 -10.33 -10.71
CA VAL A 51 14.96 -11.02 -9.67
C VAL A 51 13.68 -10.23 -9.37
N ARG A 52 12.55 -10.94 -9.32
CA ARG A 52 11.22 -10.37 -9.01
C ARG A 52 10.48 -11.17 -7.95
N ASN A 53 10.74 -12.47 -7.87
CA ASN A 53 10.14 -13.35 -6.88
C ASN A 53 11.22 -14.25 -6.28
N PHE A 54 11.15 -14.49 -4.98
CA PHE A 54 12.00 -15.47 -4.29
C PHE A 54 11.20 -16.16 -3.18
N GLN A 55 11.60 -17.38 -2.85
CA GLN A 55 10.94 -18.16 -1.79
C GLN A 55 11.82 -18.26 -0.56
N HIS A 56 11.21 -18.17 0.61
CA HIS A 56 11.88 -18.39 1.89
C HIS A 56 10.90 -18.94 2.90
N GLN A 57 11.23 -20.09 3.51
CA GLN A 57 10.44 -20.72 4.58
C GLN A 57 8.94 -20.87 4.26
N GLY A 58 8.59 -21.32 3.05
CA GLY A 58 7.19 -21.50 2.64
C GLY A 58 6.46 -20.22 2.22
N ALA A 59 7.06 -19.05 2.42
CA ALA A 59 6.56 -17.79 1.89
C ALA A 59 7.17 -17.49 0.51
N THR A 60 6.34 -16.97 -0.39
CA THR A 60 6.81 -16.36 -1.64
C THR A 60 6.83 -14.86 -1.47
N PHE A 61 8.00 -14.26 -1.64
CA PHE A 61 8.21 -12.82 -1.67
C PHE A 61 8.24 -12.35 -3.11
N LYS A 62 7.55 -11.24 -3.37
CA LYS A 62 7.51 -10.55 -4.65
C LYS A 62 7.93 -9.11 -4.45
N VAL A 63 8.89 -8.67 -5.27
CA VAL A 63 9.41 -7.31 -5.29
C VAL A 63 9.11 -6.67 -6.64
N ASP A 64 8.21 -5.70 -6.62
CA ASP A 64 7.77 -4.94 -7.79
C ASP A 64 8.52 -3.61 -7.85
N PRO A 65 9.26 -3.32 -8.95
CA PRO A 65 9.87 -2.02 -9.14
C PRO A 65 8.82 -0.91 -9.39
N PRO A 66 9.21 0.36 -9.23
CA PRO A 66 8.38 1.51 -9.57
C PRO A 66 7.76 1.38 -10.96
N GLY A 67 6.47 1.67 -11.06
CA GLY A 67 5.70 1.63 -12.31
C GLY A 67 5.38 0.24 -12.87
N SER A 68 5.90 -0.84 -12.28
CA SER A 68 5.56 -2.22 -12.70
C SER A 68 4.23 -2.71 -12.11
N TRP A 69 3.84 -2.16 -10.97
CA TRP A 69 2.56 -2.43 -10.34
C TRP A 69 1.57 -1.31 -10.65
N LYS A 70 0.41 -1.70 -11.19
CA LYS A 70 -0.75 -0.83 -11.32
C LYS A 70 -1.64 -1.02 -10.10
N GLY A 71 -1.83 0.04 -9.33
CA GLY A 71 -2.78 0.08 -8.23
C GLY A 71 -4.20 -0.23 -8.70
N SER A 72 -5.08 -0.56 -7.76
CA SER A 72 -6.50 -0.70 -8.05
C SER A 72 -7.04 0.58 -8.69
N TRP A 73 -7.86 0.43 -9.72
CA TRP A 73 -8.50 1.56 -10.36
C TRP A 73 -9.42 2.27 -9.36
N TYR A 74 -9.18 3.56 -9.15
CA TYR A 74 -10.02 4.41 -8.32
C TYR A 74 -10.09 5.81 -8.93
N LEU A 75 -11.29 6.39 -8.91
CA LEU A 75 -11.54 7.75 -9.35
C LEU A 75 -12.53 8.39 -8.38
N SER A 76 -12.06 9.33 -7.56
CA SER A 76 -12.94 10.08 -6.69
C SER A 76 -13.76 11.10 -7.50
N LYS A 77 -14.89 11.57 -6.94
CA LYS A 77 -15.67 12.66 -7.56
C LYS A 77 -14.83 13.93 -7.73
N ALA A 78 -13.89 14.20 -6.83
CA ALA A 78 -13.00 15.35 -6.90
C ALA A 78 -12.01 15.20 -8.06
N ASP A 79 -11.37 14.05 -8.20
CA ASP A 79 -10.43 13.77 -9.30
C ASP A 79 -11.14 13.79 -10.65
N LEU A 80 -12.33 13.18 -10.74
CA LEU A 80 -13.16 13.23 -11.95
C LEU A 80 -13.45 14.67 -12.37
N ARG A 81 -13.83 15.52 -11.42
CA ARG A 81 -14.09 16.94 -11.70
C ARG A 81 -12.83 17.64 -12.19
N THR A 82 -11.69 17.41 -11.55
CA THR A 82 -10.40 17.98 -11.96
C THR A 82 -10.02 17.55 -13.37
N ASP A 83 -10.18 16.27 -13.72
CA ASP A 83 -9.84 15.74 -15.04
C ASP A 83 -10.76 16.30 -16.12
N ILE A 84 -12.06 16.40 -15.85
CA ILE A 84 -13.05 16.98 -16.76
C ILE A 84 -12.70 18.45 -17.05
N VAL A 85 -12.38 19.23 -16.01
CA VAL A 85 -11.98 20.64 -16.17
C VAL A 85 -10.65 20.76 -16.93
N SER A 86 -9.70 19.88 -16.65
CA SER A 86 -8.41 19.84 -17.35
C SER A 86 -8.57 19.52 -18.83
N TYR A 87 -9.44 18.55 -19.16
CA TYR A 87 -9.78 18.23 -20.55
C TYR A 87 -10.41 19.44 -21.25
N TRP A 88 -11.41 20.07 -20.64
CA TRP A 88 -12.07 21.27 -21.17
C TRP A 88 -11.10 22.42 -21.46
N ASN A 89 -10.07 22.59 -20.65
CA ASN A 89 -9.05 23.62 -20.86
C ASN A 89 -8.01 23.23 -21.92
N SER A 90 -7.90 21.94 -22.27
CA SER A 90 -6.87 21.42 -23.17
C SER A 90 -7.29 21.33 -24.64
N THR A 91 -8.59 21.39 -24.93
CA THR A 91 -9.14 21.25 -26.29
C THR A 91 -10.14 22.37 -26.59
N GLN A 92 -10.28 22.70 -27.88
CA GLN A 92 -11.31 23.63 -28.36
C GLN A 92 -12.59 22.89 -28.81
N GLU A 93 -12.48 21.62 -29.17
CA GLU A 93 -13.60 20.78 -29.58
C GLU A 93 -13.91 19.75 -28.50
N LEU A 94 -15.18 19.71 -28.08
CA LEU A 94 -15.63 18.89 -26.97
C LEU A 94 -16.20 17.58 -27.48
N ASP A 95 -15.35 16.57 -27.55
CA ASP A 95 -15.76 15.20 -27.83
C ASP A 95 -15.89 14.37 -26.53
N PRO A 96 -17.03 13.69 -26.29
CA PRO A 96 -17.23 12.84 -25.12
C PRO A 96 -16.30 11.61 -25.08
N THR A 97 -15.97 11.03 -26.23
CA THR A 97 -15.09 9.85 -26.33
C THR A 97 -13.66 10.21 -25.93
N ASP A 98 -13.19 11.35 -26.41
CA ASP A 98 -11.87 11.89 -26.06
C ASP A 98 -11.80 12.32 -24.60
N CYS A 99 -12.87 12.89 -24.04
CA CYS A 99 -12.96 13.18 -22.61
C CYS A 99 -12.82 11.90 -21.76
N PHE A 100 -13.54 10.84 -22.13
CA PHE A 100 -13.44 9.54 -21.47
C PHE A 100 -12.01 8.98 -21.55
N ASN A 101 -11.41 8.98 -22.75
CA ASN A 101 -10.05 8.52 -22.96
C ASN A 101 -9.02 9.32 -22.15
N PHE A 102 -9.21 10.63 -22.04
CA PHE A 102 -8.37 11.52 -21.24
C PHE A 102 -8.41 11.14 -19.76
N ILE A 103 -9.61 11.01 -19.18
CA ILE A 103 -9.81 10.64 -17.77
C ILE A 103 -9.19 9.26 -17.50
N VAL A 104 -9.38 8.31 -18.42
CA VAL A 104 -8.80 6.97 -18.29
C VAL A 104 -7.27 7.02 -18.27
N ARG A 105 -6.64 7.80 -19.14
CA ARG A 105 -5.18 7.95 -19.16
C ARG A 105 -4.66 8.64 -17.88
N ALA A 106 -5.35 9.68 -17.43
CA ALA A 106 -4.99 10.39 -16.20
C ALA A 106 -5.08 9.47 -14.97
N SER A 107 -6.13 8.65 -14.89
CA SER A 107 -6.28 7.67 -13.81
C SER A 107 -5.24 6.53 -13.91
N ASP A 108 -4.91 6.04 -15.11
CA ASP A 108 -3.82 5.06 -15.29
C ASP A 108 -2.50 5.60 -14.73
N GLN A 109 -2.14 6.84 -15.08
CA GLN A 109 -0.93 7.48 -14.59
C GLN A 109 -0.93 7.64 -13.07
N ARG A 110 -2.03 8.11 -12.47
CA ARG A 110 -2.15 8.23 -11.01
C ARG A 110 -2.09 6.88 -10.28
N SER A 111 -2.57 5.81 -10.92
CA SER A 111 -2.58 4.47 -10.32
C SER A 111 -1.21 3.77 -10.33
N ARG A 112 -0.22 4.32 -11.05
CA ARG A 112 1.14 3.77 -11.08
C ARG A 112 1.85 4.11 -9.78
N VAL A 113 2.24 3.08 -9.04
CA VAL A 113 3.00 3.24 -7.81
C VAL A 113 4.41 3.71 -8.18
N THR A 114 4.83 4.83 -7.63
CA THR A 114 6.16 5.43 -7.87
C THR A 114 7.26 4.80 -7.05
N ASP A 115 6.88 4.02 -6.04
CA ASP A 115 7.80 3.36 -5.11
C ASP A 115 7.91 1.86 -5.38
N TRP A 116 8.99 1.28 -4.85
CA TRP A 116 9.14 -0.17 -4.80
C TRP A 116 8.10 -0.78 -3.87
N ARG A 117 7.55 -1.93 -4.25
CA ARG A 117 6.60 -2.67 -3.43
C ARG A 117 7.11 -4.07 -3.14
N ILE A 118 7.11 -4.44 -1.87
CA ILE A 118 7.32 -5.81 -1.42
C ILE A 118 5.97 -6.39 -1.02
N SER A 119 5.66 -7.58 -1.52
CA SER A 119 4.51 -8.36 -1.09
C SER A 119 4.95 -9.77 -0.77
N TRP A 120 4.26 -10.43 0.16
CA TRP A 120 4.54 -11.81 0.53
C TRP A 120 3.23 -12.58 0.61
N THR A 121 3.29 -13.86 0.28
CA THR A 121 2.16 -14.77 0.38
C THR A 121 2.64 -16.04 1.05
N HIS A 122 2.02 -16.37 2.18
CA HIS A 122 2.21 -17.65 2.84
C HIS A 122 1.27 -18.65 2.17
N ARG A 123 1.78 -19.83 1.78
CA ARG A 123 0.89 -20.95 1.45
C ARG A 123 0.65 -21.70 2.75
N ASP A 124 -0.61 -21.75 3.18
CA ASP A 124 -1.07 -22.67 4.22
C ASP A 124 -0.96 -24.13 3.76
#